data_AF-A0A3P7J2M0-F1
#
_entry.id   AF-A0A3P7J2M0-F1
#
_cell.length_a   1.000
_cell.length_b   1.000
_cell.length_c   1.000
_cell.angle_alpha   90.00
_cell.angle_beta   90.00
_cell.angle_gamma   90.00
#
_symmetry.space_group_name_H-M   'P 1'
#
loop_
_entity.id
_entity.type
_entity.pdbx_description
1 polymer ?
#
loop_
_entity_poly.entity_id
_entity_poly.type
_entity_poly.pdbx_seq_one_letter_code
_entity_poly.pdbx_strand_id
1 'polypeptide(L)' 'MNDGFSQDPWDKVLRTSERLASTKAERFGVALGNEVDLRELDHYIGRDDRIYRDGSTEKLVLLTLRLFLKNYLSIAQK' A
#
# COMPACT_ATOMS: atom_id res chain seq x y z
N MET A 1 1.81 -2.49 -5.92
CA MET A 1 2.81 -1.71 -6.68
C MET A 1 2.14 -1.31 -7.96
N ASN A 2 2.09 -0.02 -8.26
CA ASN A 2 1.52 0.53 -9.50
C ASN A 2 2.60 1.43 -10.14
N ASP A 3 2.79 1.32 -11.45
CA ASP A 3 3.74 2.08 -12.27
C ASP A 3 3.09 3.28 -12.98
N GLY A 4 1.79 3.50 -12.82
CA GLY A 4 1.18 4.81 -12.99
C GLY A 4 -0.31 4.83 -13.28
N PHE A 5 -0.88 3.81 -13.92
CA PHE A 5 -2.29 3.82 -14.33
C PHE A 5 -2.92 2.42 -14.42
N SER A 6 -3.93 2.17 -13.60
CA SER A 6 -4.84 1.05 -13.85
C SER A 6 -5.67 1.31 -15.09
N GLN A 7 -5.87 0.25 -15.89
CA GLN A 7 -6.78 0.25 -17.04
C GLN A 7 -8.20 -0.17 -16.63
N ASP A 8 -8.46 -0.34 -15.33
CA ASP A 8 -9.79 -0.70 -14.84
C ASP A 8 -10.76 0.49 -14.90
N PRO A 9 -12.03 0.25 -15.24
CA PRO A 9 -13.10 1.22 -15.04
C PRO A 9 -13.15 1.73 -13.60
N TRP A 10 -13.43 3.02 -13.41
CA TRP A 10 -13.38 3.66 -12.09
C TRP A 10 -14.31 3.01 -11.06
N ASP A 11 -15.49 2.56 -11.48
CA ASP A 11 -16.44 1.83 -10.63
C ASP A 11 -15.86 0.51 -10.11
N LYS A 12 -15.02 -0.17 -10.91
CA LYS A 12 -14.31 -1.37 -10.49
C LYS A 12 -13.21 -1.06 -9.49
N VAL A 13 -12.48 0.05 -9.66
CA VAL A 13 -11.48 0.53 -8.68
C VAL A 13 -12.14 0.77 -7.33
N LEU A 14 -13.26 1.50 -7.30
CA LEU A 14 -13.98 1.81 -6.06
C LEU A 14 -14.46 0.54 -5.35
N ARG A 15 -15.19 -0.36 -6.05
CA ARG A 15 -15.68 -1.62 -5.45
C ARG A 15 -14.55 -2.50 -4.92
N THR A 16 -13.44 -2.57 -5.65
CA THR A 16 -12.28 -3.38 -5.24
C THR A 16 -11.59 -2.77 -4.02
N SER A 17 -11.47 -1.44 -3.98
CA SER A 17 -10.90 -0.72 -2.83
C SER A 17 -11.73 -0.91 -1.55
N GLU A 18 -13.05 -0.89 -1.66
CA GLU A 18 -13.98 -1.13 -0.54
C GLU A 18 -13.86 -2.57 -0.02
N ARG A 19 -13.83 -3.55 -0.95
CA ARG A 19 -13.64 -4.96 -0.61
C ARG A 19 -12.28 -5.21 0.05
N LEU A 20 -11.23 -4.52 -0.40
CA LEU A 20 -9.91 -4.62 0.23
C LEU A 20 -9.95 -4.02 1.64
N ALA A 21 -10.59 -2.86 1.81
CA ALA A 21 -10.75 -2.21 3.11
C ALA A 21 -11.51 -3.09 4.12
N SER A 22 -12.52 -3.85 3.68
CA SER A 22 -13.33 -4.70 4.56
C SER A 22 -12.57 -5.89 5.16
N THR A 23 -11.40 -6.25 4.60
CA THR A 23 -10.55 -7.33 5.14
C THR A 23 -9.89 -6.98 6.47
N LYS A 24 -9.86 -5.69 6.85
CA LYS A 24 -9.10 -5.16 7.99
C LYS A 24 -7.58 -5.41 7.92
N ALA A 25 -7.06 -5.78 6.74
CA ALA A 25 -5.63 -5.92 6.52
C ALA A 25 -4.92 -4.57 6.68
N GLU A 26 -3.68 -4.59 7.16
CA GLU A 26 -2.80 -3.44 7.03
C GLU A 26 -2.42 -3.26 5.55
N ARG A 27 -2.73 -2.10 4.99
CA ARG A 27 -2.52 -1.77 3.56
C ARG A 27 -1.41 -0.73 3.43
N PHE A 28 -0.53 -0.93 2.46
CA PHE A 28 0.57 -0.03 2.12
C PHE A 28 0.65 0.13 0.60
N GLY A 29 0.76 1.36 0.13
CA GLY A 29 0.85 1.70 -1.29
C GLY A 29 2.28 1.96 -1.68
N VAL A 30 2.72 1.41 -2.79
CA VAL A 30 4.04 1.71 -3.38
C VAL A 30 3.83 2.06 -4.83
N ALA A 31 4.31 3.23 -5.21
CA ALA A 31 4.23 3.77 -6.55
C ALA A 31 5.61 4.17 -7.03
N LEU A 32 5.94 3.78 -8.25
CA LEU A 32 7.22 4.08 -8.89
C LEU A 32 6.96 4.86 -10.17
N GLY A 33 7.75 5.91 -10.41
CA GLY A 33 7.66 6.72 -11.61
C GLY A 33 7.06 8.12 -11.39
N ASN A 34 7.40 8.99 -12.33
CA ASN A 34 7.06 10.41 -12.27
C ASN A 34 5.57 10.69 -12.51
N GLU A 35 4.89 9.84 -13.28
CA GLU A 35 3.51 10.03 -13.75
C GLU A 35 2.53 9.06 -13.08
N VAL A 36 2.57 8.96 -11.75
CA VAL A 36 1.63 8.11 -11.00
C VAL A 36 0.35 8.87 -10.68
N ASP A 37 -0.79 8.32 -11.09
CA ASP A 37 -2.10 8.75 -10.59
C ASP A 37 -2.32 8.26 -9.16
N LEU A 38 -2.24 9.17 -8.20
CA LEU A 38 -2.42 8.86 -6.78
C LEU A 38 -3.86 8.56 -6.39
N ARG A 39 -4.85 8.97 -7.21
CA ARG A 39 -6.27 8.81 -6.86
C ARG A 39 -6.62 7.36 -6.57
N GLU A 40 -6.08 6.44 -7.38
CA GLU A 40 -6.29 5.01 -7.19
C GLU A 40 -5.65 4.50 -5.89
N LEU A 41 -4.39 4.90 -5.63
CA LEU A 41 -3.69 4.54 -4.39
C LEU A 41 -4.40 5.08 -3.15
N ASP A 42 -4.93 6.29 -3.21
CA ASP A 42 -5.66 6.90 -2.11
C ASP A 42 -6.90 6.08 -1.74
N HIS A 43 -7.63 5.57 -2.73
CA HIS A 43 -8.76 4.66 -2.49
C HIS A 43 -8.32 3.31 -1.93
N TYR A 44 -7.30 2.68 -2.52
CA TYR A 44 -6.84 1.36 -2.05
C TYR A 44 -6.22 1.37 -0.66
N ILE A 45 -5.54 2.45 -0.29
CA ILE A 45 -4.81 2.54 0.98
C ILE A 45 -5.66 3.24 2.04
N GLY A 46 -6.37 4.30 1.69
CA GLY A 46 -7.20 5.11 2.58
C GLY A 46 -6.40 5.85 3.66
N ARG A 47 -5.08 5.97 3.46
CA ARG A 47 -4.11 6.53 4.42
C ARG A 47 -2.85 7.01 3.72
N ASP A 48 -2.69 8.33 3.63
CA ASP A 48 -1.58 8.97 2.93
C ASP A 48 -0.22 8.67 3.57
N ASP A 49 -0.19 8.45 4.90
CA ASP A 49 1.02 8.09 5.66
C ASP A 49 1.59 6.69 5.33
N ARG A 50 0.91 5.94 4.45
CA ARG A 50 1.29 4.58 4.03
C ARG A 50 1.49 4.46 2.53
N ILE A 51 1.59 5.58 1.81
CA ILE A 51 1.87 5.64 0.39
C ILE A 51 3.34 6.06 0.20
N TYR A 52 4.13 5.20 -0.44
CA TYR A 52 5.56 5.39 -0.68
C TYR A 52 5.80 5.63 -2.17
N ARG A 53 6.56 6.69 -2.49
CA ARG A 53 6.91 7.11 -3.85
C ARG A 53 8.41 7.10 -4.10
N ASP A 54 8.82 7.44 -5.32
CA ASP A 54 10.21 7.70 -5.69
C ASP A 54 10.96 8.49 -4.61
N GLY A 55 12.17 8.04 -4.26
CA GLY A 55 12.95 8.58 -3.15
C GLY A 55 12.56 8.05 -1.76
N SER A 56 11.51 7.23 -1.64
CA SER A 56 11.11 6.59 -0.37
C SER A 56 11.70 5.20 -0.16
N THR A 57 12.72 4.80 -0.92
CA THR A 57 13.33 3.46 -0.87
C THR A 57 13.76 3.09 0.55
N GLU A 58 14.43 4.00 1.27
CA GLU A 58 14.85 3.78 2.65
C GLU A 58 13.65 3.56 3.59
N LYS A 59 12.60 4.39 3.45
CA LYS A 59 11.38 4.26 4.24
C LYS A 59 10.67 2.93 3.96
N LEU A 60 10.68 2.47 2.71
CA LEU A 60 10.12 1.18 2.33
C LEU A 60 10.91 0.01 2.94
N VAL A 61 12.24 0.07 2.91
CA VAL A 61 13.11 -0.94 3.55
C VAL A 61 12.91 -0.96 5.07
N LEU A 62 12.80 0.20 5.71
CA LEU A 62 12.51 0.27 7.15
C LEU A 62 11.13 -0.30 7.48
N LEU A 63 10.13 -0.07 6.63
CA LEU A 63 8.80 -0.67 6.80
C LEU A 63 8.87 -2.20 6.73
N THR A 64 9.56 -2.77 5.73
CA THR A 64 9.65 -4.22 5.57
C THR A 64 10.38 -4.87 6.75
N LEU A 65 11.48 -4.28 7.22
CA LEU A 65 12.18 -4.72 8.43
C LEU A 65 11.28 -4.66 9.68
N ARG A 66 10.53 -3.56 9.86
CA ARG A 66 9.60 -3.41 10.97
C ARG A 66 8.51 -4.48 10.96
N LEU A 67 7.93 -4.76 9.80
CA LEU A 67 6.89 -5.80 9.65
C LEU A 67 7.46 -7.20 9.93
N PHE A 68 8.69 -7.47 9.47
CA PHE A 68 9.39 -8.72 9.76
C PHE A 68 9.60 -8.91 11.28
N LEU A 69 10.14 -7.89 11.96
CA LEU A 69 10.37 -7.95 13.41
C LEU A 69 9.07 -8.10 14.21
N LYS A 70 8.00 -7.38 13.82
CA LYS A 70 6.67 -7.51 14.45
C LYS A 70 6.15 -8.94 14.39
N ASN A 71 6.29 -9.59 13.23
CA ASN A 71 5.88 -10.98 13.06
C ASN A 71 6.79 -11.95 13.85
N TYR A 72 8.11 -11.74 13.82
CA TYR A 72 9.05 -12.57 14.58
C TYR A 72 8.77 -12.54 16.09
N LEU A 73 8.59 -11.35 16.66
CA LEU A 73 8.26 -11.19 18.08
C LEU A 73 6.90 -11.81 18.43
N SER A 74 5.91 -11.71 17.54
CA SER A 74 4.61 -12.35 17.77
C SER A 74 4.67 -13.88 17.79
N ILE A 75 5.62 -14.50 17.08
CA ILE A 75 5.82 -15.94 17.08
C ILE A 75 6.60 -16.38 18.32
N ALA A 76 7.62 -15.62 18.72
CA ALA A 76 8.46 -15.94 19.88
C ALA A 76 7.75 -15.82 21.25
N GLN A 77 6.59 -15.17 21.30
CA GLN A 77 5.77 -14.99 22.51
C GLN A 77 4.62 -16.00 22.65
N LYS A 78 4.52 -16.97 21.73
CA LYS A 78 3.56 -18.10 21.79
C LYS A 78 4.30 -19.38 22.16
#